data_AF-A0A9N7YN70-F1
#
_entry.id   AF-A0A9N7YN70-F1
#
_cell.length_a   1.000
_cell.length_b   1.000
_cell.length_c   1.000
_cell.angle_alpha   90.00
_cell.angle_beta   90.00
_cell.angle_gamma   90.00
#
_symmetry.space_group_name_H-M   'P 1'
#
loop_
_entity.id
_entity.type
_entity.pdbx_description
1 polymer ?
#
loop_
_entity_poly.entity_id
_entity_poly.type
_entity_poly.pdbx_seq_one_letter_code
_entity_poly.pdbx_strand_id
1 'polypeptide(L)'
;MLIFKLVEVRGRPRMKISEDPEKSTVPGTKSVYRLVDAEGHPFLDLVCLEVESPPEAGVPLSCFPLGSDDSSVSFTPAQVTCLRQEAFTRGQVTHPPCSAAETRAKVHSSLQTLHPRHKRLQEPDSYTVALSEKLHNLVTEIRRGSSNDSNFLLAN
;
A
#
# COMPACT_ATOMS: atom_id res chain seq x y z
N MET A 1 -7.65 -6.36 -13.74
CA MET A 1 -7.71 -7.79 -13.37
C MET A 1 -7.25 -7.94 -11.93
N LEU A 2 -7.99 -8.64 -11.07
CA LEU A 2 -7.55 -8.96 -9.71
C LEU A 2 -6.67 -10.21 -9.74
N ILE A 3 -5.61 -10.24 -8.93
CA ILE A 3 -4.69 -11.38 -8.81
C ILE A 3 -4.49 -11.73 -7.34
N PHE A 4 -4.34 -13.02 -7.05
CA PHE A 4 -3.93 -13.51 -5.74
C PHE A 4 -2.46 -13.94 -5.80
N LYS A 5 -1.65 -13.49 -4.85
CA LYS A 5 -0.21 -13.77 -4.80
C LYS A 5 0.22 -14.08 -3.37
N LEU A 6 1.06 -15.09 -3.23
CA LEU A 6 1.69 -15.43 -1.96
C LEU A 6 2.80 -14.42 -1.65
N VAL A 7 2.69 -13.75 -0.50
CA VAL A 7 3.64 -12.70 -0.07
C VAL A 7 4.49 -13.12 1.12
N GLU A 8 4.10 -14.16 1.86
CA GLU A 8 4.81 -14.64 3.05
C GLU A 8 4.49 -16.10 3.35
N VAL A 9 5.47 -16.87 3.83
CA VAL A 9 5.29 -18.25 4.32
C VAL A 9 6.04 -18.41 5.64
N ARG A 10 5.32 -18.79 6.71
CA ARG A 10 5.92 -19.04 8.04
C ARG A 10 6.79 -17.87 8.52
N GLY A 11 6.31 -16.64 8.39
CA GLY A 11 7.05 -15.43 8.77
C GLY A 11 8.17 -15.02 7.79
N ARG A 12 8.35 -15.74 6.68
CA ARG A 12 9.38 -15.43 5.68
C ARG A 12 8.78 -14.77 4.45
N PRO A 13 9.13 -13.51 4.15
CA PRO A 13 8.64 -12.80 2.97
C PRO A 13 8.95 -13.55 1.66
N ARG A 14 8.04 -13.48 0.70
CA ARG A 14 8.13 -14.09 -0.64
C ARG A 14 7.90 -13.04 -1.71
N MET A 15 8.76 -13.05 -2.72
CA MET A 15 8.66 -12.16 -3.88
C MET A 15 8.74 -12.99 -5.16
N LYS A 16 7.74 -12.83 -6.03
CA LYS A 16 7.87 -13.23 -7.42
C LYS A 16 8.62 -12.13 -8.17
N ILE A 17 9.74 -12.51 -8.77
CA ILE A 17 10.51 -11.64 -9.66
C ILE A 17 10.08 -11.91 -11.09
N SER A 18 9.93 -10.83 -11.84
CA SER A 18 9.60 -10.84 -13.26
C SER A 18 10.65 -10.01 -14.00
N GLU A 19 10.94 -10.38 -15.25
CA GLU A 19 11.79 -9.58 -16.15
C GLU A 19 11.25 -8.16 -16.31
N ASP A 20 9.92 -8.02 -16.33
CA ASP A 20 9.24 -6.75 -16.17
C ASP A 20 9.16 -6.37 -14.67
N PRO A 21 9.87 -5.32 -14.22
CA PRO A 21 9.89 -4.91 -12.81
C PRO A 21 8.51 -4.54 -12.27
N GLU A 22 7.62 -4.01 -13.11
CA GLU A 22 6.26 -3.62 -12.70
C GLU A 22 5.37 -4.83 -12.38
N LYS A 23 5.73 -6.01 -12.94
CA LYS A 23 5.03 -7.28 -12.68
C LYS A 23 5.62 -8.05 -11.48
N SER A 24 6.68 -7.53 -10.87
CA SER A 24 7.24 -8.11 -9.65
C SER A 24 6.34 -7.81 -8.45
N THR A 25 6.12 -8.78 -7.58
CA THR A 25 5.23 -8.61 -6.42
C THR A 25 5.96 -7.95 -5.25
N VAL A 26 5.26 -7.17 -4.43
CA VAL A 26 5.84 -6.64 -3.19
C VAL A 26 5.78 -7.72 -2.08
N PRO A 27 6.89 -8.05 -1.41
CA PRO A 27 6.98 -9.12 -0.41
C PRO A 27 6.33 -8.77 0.93
N GLY A 28 6.20 -9.77 1.81
CA GLY A 28 5.83 -9.63 3.22
C GLY A 28 4.35 -9.37 3.49
N THR A 29 3.92 -9.57 4.72
CA THR A 29 2.60 -9.11 5.17
C THR A 29 2.61 -7.58 5.32
N LYS A 30 1.58 -6.90 4.79
CA LYS A 30 1.58 -5.44 4.57
C LYS A 30 0.33 -4.75 5.07
N SER A 31 0.52 -3.53 5.59
CA SER A 31 -0.51 -2.54 5.91
C SER A 31 -0.51 -1.38 4.93
N VAL A 32 -1.68 -0.79 4.70
CA VAL A 32 -1.85 0.32 3.77
C VAL A 32 -2.51 1.47 4.52
N TYR A 33 -1.90 2.64 4.45
CA TYR A 33 -2.33 3.86 5.11
C TYR A 33 -2.55 4.96 4.09
N ARG A 34 -3.71 5.57 4.12
CA ARG A 34 -4.03 6.75 3.32
C ARG A 34 -3.58 7.99 4.05
N LEU A 35 -2.70 8.75 3.40
CA LEU A 35 -2.23 10.04 3.87
C LEU A 35 -3.13 11.15 3.31
N VAL A 36 -3.55 12.05 4.19
CA VAL A 36 -4.49 13.13 3.89
C VAL A 36 -3.83 14.47 4.22
N ASP A 37 -4.00 15.45 3.32
CA ASP A 37 -3.47 16.80 3.47
C ASP A 37 -4.32 17.64 4.45
N ALA A 38 -3.88 18.87 4.72
CA ALA A 38 -4.55 19.77 5.66
C ALA A 38 -5.94 20.19 5.16
N GLU A 39 -6.16 20.15 3.84
CA GLU A 39 -7.42 20.44 3.16
C GLU A 39 -8.39 19.24 3.17
N GLY A 40 -7.97 18.09 3.70
CA GLY A 40 -8.79 16.90 3.83
C GLY A 40 -8.81 16.03 2.57
N HIS A 41 -7.91 16.26 1.60
CA HIS A 41 -7.79 15.42 0.42
C HIS A 41 -6.76 14.30 0.62
N PRO A 42 -7.11 13.05 0.30
CA PRO A 42 -6.12 12.00 0.15
C PRO A 42 -5.14 12.35 -0.97
N PHE A 43 -3.84 12.27 -0.69
CA PHE A 43 -2.80 12.57 -1.68
C PHE A 43 -1.84 11.40 -1.96
N LEU A 44 -1.77 10.42 -1.04
CA LEU A 44 -0.88 9.26 -1.17
C LEU A 44 -1.42 8.07 -0.37
N ASP A 45 -1.31 6.87 -0.93
CA ASP A 45 -1.47 5.61 -0.18
C ASP A 45 -0.08 5.00 0.11
N LEU A 46 0.29 4.93 1.39
CA LEU A 46 1.54 4.38 1.88
C LEU A 46 1.39 2.90 2.21
N VAL A 47 2.24 2.07 1.63
CA VAL A 47 2.31 0.63 1.89
C VAL A 47 3.48 0.38 2.85
N CYS A 48 3.18 -0.17 4.03
CA CYS A 48 4.15 -0.55 5.05
C CYS A 48 4.12 -2.07 5.25
N LEU A 49 5.18 -2.64 5.82
CA LEU A 49 5.12 -3.94 6.46
C LEU A 49 4.16 -3.90 7.66
N GLU A 50 3.46 -4.99 7.91
CA GLU A 50 2.50 -5.06 9.03
C GLU A 50 3.16 -4.88 10.40
N VAL A 51 4.43 -5.26 10.53
CA VAL A 51 5.23 -5.10 11.76
C VAL A 51 5.67 -3.67 12.03
N GLU A 52 5.47 -2.74 11.09
CA GLU A 52 5.79 -1.33 11.29
C GLU A 52 4.73 -0.63 12.11
N SER A 53 5.17 0.30 12.96
CA SER A 53 4.25 1.25 13.58
C SER A 53 3.49 2.03 12.50
N PRO A 54 2.18 2.27 12.67
CA PRO A 54 1.43 3.14 11.78
C PRO A 54 2.10 4.53 11.68
N PRO A 55 2.04 5.19 10.51
CA PRO A 55 2.47 6.58 10.42
C PRO A 55 1.54 7.47 11.24
N GLU A 56 2.09 8.57 11.75
CA GLU A 56 1.39 9.49 12.64
C GLU A 56 1.09 10.82 11.92
N ALA A 57 -0.05 11.43 12.28
CA ALA A 57 -0.40 12.76 11.80
C ALA A 57 0.58 13.82 12.33
N GLY A 58 1.00 14.75 11.48
CA GLY A 58 1.94 15.82 11.82
C GLY A 58 3.40 15.38 11.91
N VAL A 59 3.70 14.09 11.74
CA VAL A 59 5.07 13.56 11.78
C VAL A 59 5.59 13.35 10.36
N PRO A 60 6.74 13.94 9.98
CA PRO A 60 7.33 13.72 8.67
C PRO A 60 7.78 12.28 8.50
N LEU A 61 7.57 11.72 7.31
CA LEU A 61 7.99 10.38 6.94
C LEU A 61 8.59 10.36 5.53
N SER A 62 9.64 9.56 5.36
CA SER A 62 10.24 9.28 4.06
C SER A 62 9.61 8.04 3.44
N CYS A 63 9.30 8.10 2.15
CA CYS A 63 8.73 7.00 1.40
C CYS A 63 9.23 6.99 -0.05
N PHE A 64 8.97 5.89 -0.76
CA PHE A 64 9.46 5.65 -2.11
C PHE A 64 8.25 5.45 -3.03
N PRO A 65 7.84 6.49 -3.79
CA PRO A 65 6.76 6.37 -4.77
C PRO A 65 7.02 5.24 -5.77
N LEU A 66 5.97 4.48 -6.11
CA LEU A 66 6.08 3.47 -7.15
C LEU A 66 6.23 4.13 -8.52
N GLY A 67 7.15 3.62 -9.34
CA GLY A 67 7.41 4.12 -10.69
C GLY A 67 8.33 5.35 -10.76
N SER A 68 8.98 5.74 -9.65
CA SER A 68 10.08 6.73 -9.66
C SER A 68 11.46 6.06 -9.70
N ASP A 69 12.51 6.86 -9.87
CA ASP A 69 13.92 6.43 -9.95
C ASP A 69 14.51 5.99 -8.58
N ASP A 70 13.73 5.28 -7.76
CA ASP A 70 14.09 4.88 -6.38
C ASP A 70 14.47 6.06 -5.45
N SER A 71 14.02 7.27 -5.80
CA SER A 71 14.25 8.46 -4.99
C SER A 71 13.25 8.56 -3.83
N SER A 72 13.76 8.77 -2.62
CA SER A 72 12.94 8.99 -1.44
C SER A 72 12.30 10.37 -1.46
N VAL A 73 11.03 10.46 -1.08
CA VAL A 73 10.30 11.72 -0.90
C VAL A 73 9.78 11.79 0.54
N SER A 74 9.89 12.98 1.14
CA SER A 74 9.41 13.23 2.50
C SER A 74 8.05 13.93 2.48
N PHE A 75 7.11 13.43 3.29
CA PHE A 75 5.77 14.00 3.46
C PHE A 75 5.41 14.12 4.93
N THR A 76 4.60 15.13 5.27
CA THR A 76 3.99 15.28 6.59
C THR A 76 2.47 15.24 6.43
N PRO A 77 1.81 14.11 6.74
CA PRO A 77 0.36 13.99 6.60
C PRO A 77 -0.35 14.79 7.69
N ALA A 78 -1.45 15.46 7.36
CA ALA A 78 -2.32 16.07 8.37
C ALA A 78 -3.21 15.02 9.05
N GLN A 79 -3.59 13.97 8.31
CA GLN A 79 -4.31 12.81 8.86
C GLN A 79 -3.84 11.51 8.21
N VAL A 80 -4.00 10.42 8.95
CA VAL A 80 -3.65 9.06 8.51
C VAL A 80 -4.85 8.16 8.71
N THR A 81 -5.23 7.41 7.68
CA THR A 81 -6.32 6.41 7.76
C THR A 81 -5.81 5.02 7.38
N CYS A 82 -5.97 4.03 8.25
CA CYS A 82 -5.69 2.63 7.89
C CYS A 82 -6.77 2.09 6.94
N LEU A 83 -6.36 1.57 5.79
CA LEU A 83 -7.28 1.08 4.76
C LEU A 83 -7.64 -0.40 4.93
N ARG A 84 -6.75 -1.21 5.51
CA ARG A 84 -7.04 -2.63 5.79
C ARG A 84 -7.79 -2.73 7.11
N GLN A 85 -8.93 -3.41 7.09
CA GLN A 85 -9.70 -3.74 8.28
C GLN A 85 -9.81 -5.27 8.40
N GLU A 86 -9.66 -5.77 9.62
CA GLU A 86 -9.86 -7.18 9.92
C GLU A 86 -11.35 -7.49 9.74
N ALA A 87 -11.70 -8.33 8.77
CA ALA A 87 -13.07 -8.76 8.51
C ALA A 87 -13.39 -10.12 9.15
N PHE A 88 -12.37 -10.96 9.33
CA PHE A 88 -12.49 -12.30 9.89
C PHE A 88 -11.32 -12.61 10.82
N THR A 89 -11.63 -13.22 11.96
CA THR A 89 -10.64 -13.67 12.95
C THR A 89 -11.01 -15.06 13.41
N ARG A 90 -10.10 -16.01 13.18
CA ARG A 90 -10.32 -17.44 13.49
C ARG A 90 -11.65 -17.98 12.92
N GLY A 91 -11.98 -17.58 11.69
CA GLY A 91 -13.18 -18.03 10.98
C GLY A 91 -14.48 -17.32 11.39
N GLN A 92 -14.42 -16.33 12.30
CA GLN A 92 -15.58 -15.55 12.72
C GLN A 92 -15.52 -14.14 12.16
N VAL A 93 -16.67 -13.62 11.75
CA VAL A 93 -16.81 -12.22 11.30
C VAL A 93 -16.55 -11.29 12.49
N THR A 94 -15.66 -10.31 12.32
CA THR A 94 -15.30 -9.34 13.37
C THR A 94 -16.35 -8.24 13.53
N HIS A 95 -16.96 -7.80 12.42
CA HIS A 95 -17.95 -6.74 12.39
C HIS A 95 -19.05 -7.06 11.37
N PRO A 96 -20.33 -6.73 11.65
CA PRO A 96 -21.38 -6.90 10.66
C PRO A 96 -21.07 -6.07 9.41
N PRO A 97 -21.36 -6.59 8.20
CA PRO A 97 -21.15 -5.83 6.98
C PRO A 97 -22.04 -4.58 6.98
N CYS A 98 -21.51 -3.47 6.47
CA CYS A 98 -22.30 -2.26 6.26
C CYS A 98 -23.46 -2.54 5.30
N SER A 99 -24.60 -1.87 5.53
CA SER A 99 -25.71 -1.86 4.58
C SER A 99 -25.31 -1.17 3.28
N ALA A 100 -26.03 -1.49 2.19
CA ALA A 100 -25.80 -0.84 0.90
C ALA A 100 -25.98 0.69 0.96
N ALA A 101 -26.88 1.19 1.80
CA ALA A 101 -27.09 2.63 1.99
C ALA A 101 -25.89 3.30 2.67
N GLU A 102 -25.34 2.69 3.72
CA GLU A 102 -24.13 3.16 4.40
C GLU A 102 -22.91 3.10 3.48
N THR A 103 -22.74 2.00 2.73
CA THR A 103 -21.67 1.86 1.75
C THR A 103 -21.78 2.95 0.67
N ARG A 104 -22.98 3.22 0.15
CA ARG A 104 -23.21 4.31 -0.82
C ARG A 104 -22.84 5.67 -0.24
N ALA A 105 -23.25 5.96 0.99
CA ALA A 105 -22.92 7.22 1.66
C ALA A 105 -21.40 7.37 1.86
N LYS A 106 -20.73 6.30 2.29
CA LYS A 106 -19.26 6.26 2.46
C LYS A 106 -18.53 6.53 1.14
N VAL A 107 -18.93 5.87 0.06
CA VAL A 107 -18.35 6.07 -1.28
C VAL A 107 -18.57 7.50 -1.75
N HIS A 108 -19.79 8.03 -1.59
CA HIS A 108 -20.10 9.41 -1.97
C HIS A 108 -19.22 10.42 -1.23
N SER A 109 -19.09 10.28 0.09
CA SER A 109 -18.21 11.13 0.90
C SER A 109 -16.74 10.99 0.46
N SER A 110 -16.26 9.77 0.21
CA SER A 110 -14.88 9.53 -0.23
C SER A 110 -14.57 10.16 -1.60
N LEU A 111 -15.53 10.17 -2.52
CA LEU A 111 -15.40 10.84 -3.82
C LEU A 111 -15.45 12.37 -3.68
N GLN A 112 -16.17 12.91 -2.71
CA GLN A 112 -16.18 14.34 -2.44
C GLN A 112 -14.81 14.81 -1.92
N THR A 113 -14.20 14.04 -1.01
CA THR A 113 -12.87 14.36 -0.44
C THR A 113 -11.71 14.08 -1.39
N LEU A 114 -11.90 13.34 -2.49
CA LEU A 114 -10.82 13.11 -3.44
C LEU A 114 -10.53 14.39 -4.24
N HIS A 115 -9.24 14.75 -4.37
CA HIS A 115 -8.84 15.96 -5.10
C HIS A 115 -9.36 15.93 -6.56
N PRO A 116 -9.90 17.04 -7.11
CA PRO A 116 -10.45 17.09 -8.47
C PRO A 116 -9.54 16.55 -9.57
N ARG A 117 -8.22 16.72 -9.42
CA ARG A 117 -7.21 16.21 -10.36
C ARG A 117 -7.30 14.69 -10.62
N HIS A 118 -7.70 13.91 -9.62
CA HIS A 118 -7.86 12.46 -9.74
C HIS A 118 -9.27 12.05 -10.21
N LYS A 119 -10.22 13.00 -10.28
CA LYS A 119 -11.61 12.77 -10.67
C LYS A 119 -11.90 13.11 -12.14
N ARG A 120 -10.93 13.68 -12.87
CA ARG A 120 -11.12 14.03 -14.28
C ARG A 120 -11.41 12.77 -15.09
N LEU A 121 -12.41 12.83 -15.96
CA LEU A 121 -12.75 11.73 -16.87
C LEU A 121 -11.72 11.59 -18.00
N GLN A 122 -11.08 12.69 -18.37
CA GLN A 122 -10.01 12.74 -19.36
C GLN A 122 -8.70 13.11 -18.66
N GLU A 123 -7.67 12.32 -18.92
CA GLU A 123 -6.30 12.52 -18.42
C GLU A 123 -6.24 12.86 -16.92
N PRO A 124 -6.77 12.00 -16.02
CA PRO A 124 -6.62 12.21 -14.59
C PRO A 124 -5.15 12.13 -14.17
N ASP A 125 -4.77 12.92 -13.17
CA ASP A 125 -3.46 12.76 -12.55
C ASP A 125 -3.38 11.39 -11.85
N SER A 126 -2.24 10.71 -12.00
CA SER A 126 -1.99 9.46 -11.29
C SER A 126 -2.06 9.66 -9.79
N TYR A 127 -2.69 8.71 -9.09
CA TYR A 127 -2.74 8.70 -7.63
C TYR A 127 -1.49 8.01 -7.08
N THR A 128 -0.76 8.69 -6.21
CA THR A 128 0.52 8.19 -5.71
C THR A 128 0.34 7.03 -4.75
N VAL A 129 1.05 5.93 -5.01
CA VAL A 129 1.25 4.84 -4.06
C VAL A 129 2.74 4.78 -3.77
N ALA A 130 3.12 4.67 -2.50
CA ALA A 130 4.52 4.63 -2.09
C ALA A 130 4.80 3.48 -1.11
N LEU A 131 6.05 3.03 -1.08
CA LEU A 131 6.54 2.08 -0.09
C LEU A 131 7.15 2.82 1.10
N SER A 132 6.96 2.30 2.31
CA SER A 132 7.76 2.70 3.46
C SER A 132 9.24 2.41 3.21
N GLU A 133 10.12 3.11 3.91
CA GLU A 133 11.58 2.86 3.83
C GLU A 133 11.94 1.41 4.16
N LYS A 134 11.36 0.82 5.21
CA LYS A 134 11.64 -0.58 5.55
C LYS A 134 11.15 -1.55 4.49
N LEU A 135 9.98 -1.30 3.89
CA LEU A 135 9.47 -2.15 2.83
C LEU A 135 10.29 -2.02 1.53
N HIS A 136 10.71 -0.80 1.18
CA HIS A 136 11.62 -0.55 0.06
C HIS A 136 12.96 -1.27 0.24
N ASN A 137 13.55 -1.18 1.45
CA ASN A 137 14.79 -1.88 1.78
C ASN A 137 14.63 -3.40 1.64
N LEU A 138 13.52 -3.99 2.09
CA LEU A 138 13.24 -5.42 1.92
C LEU A 138 13.11 -5.82 0.43
N VAL A 139 12.43 -5.00 -0.38
CA VAL A 139 12.32 -5.23 -1.83
C VAL A 139 13.70 -5.22 -2.48
N THR A 140 14.52 -4.23 -2.15
CA THR A 140 15.88 -4.07 -2.68
C THR A 140 16.78 -5.21 -2.25
N GLU A 141 16.69 -5.64 -0.99
CA GLU A 141 17.45 -6.77 -0.46
C GLU A 141 17.12 -8.07 -1.19
N ILE A 142 15.83 -8.40 -1.35
CA ILE A 142 15.43 -9.63 -2.04
C ILE A 142 15.84 -9.58 -3.52
N ARG A 143 15.68 -8.43 -4.20
CA ARG A 143 16.14 -8.25 -5.58
C ARG A 143 17.64 -8.49 -5.73
N ARG A 144 18.46 -7.98 -4.80
CA ARG A 144 19.92 -8.20 -4.79
C ARG A 144 20.30 -9.64 -4.44
N GLY A 145 19.64 -10.24 -3.46
CA GLY A 145 19.91 -11.60 -2.97
C GLY A 145 19.49 -12.72 -3.94
N SER A 146 18.56 -12.42 -4.85
CA SER A 146 18.12 -13.35 -5.90
C SER A 146 19.23 -13.70 -6.90
N SER A 147 20.32 -12.95 -6.91
CA SER A 147 21.52 -13.29 -7.67
C SER A 147 22.34 -14.45 -7.05
N ASN A 148 22.11 -14.81 -5.77
CA ASN A 148 22.95 -15.78 -5.04
C ASN A 148 22.20 -16.88 -4.24
N ASP A 149 20.89 -16.78 -3.93
CA ASP A 149 20.20 -17.82 -3.12
C ASP A 149 18.74 -18.10 -3.54
N SER A 150 18.40 -19.40 -3.67
CA SER A 150 17.10 -19.92 -4.12
C SER A 150 15.99 -19.89 -3.06
N ASN A 151 16.30 -19.47 -1.83
CA ASN A 151 15.39 -19.57 -0.68
C ASN A 151 14.30 -18.50 -0.60
N PHE A 152 14.27 -17.51 -1.48
CA PHE A 152 13.29 -16.40 -1.47
C PHE A 152 12.35 -16.37 -2.67
N LEU A 153 12.64 -17.17 -3.70
CA LEU A 153 11.97 -17.13 -4.99
C LEU A 153 10.82 -18.14 -5.06
N LEU A 154 9.71 -17.71 -5.65
CA LEU A 154 8.69 -18.62 -6.17
C LEU A 154 9.04 -18.88 -7.64
N ALA A 155 9.45 -20.11 -7.97
CA ALA A 155 9.67 -20.51 -9.35
C ALA A 155 8.35 -20.42 -10.15
N ASN A 156 8.44 -20.03 -11.41
CA ASN A 156 7.30 -19.96 -12.34
C ASN A 156 6.74 -21.35 -12.64
#